data_AF-A0A1Q3BC73-F1
#
_entry.id   AF-A0A1Q3BC73-F1
#
_cell.length_a   1.000
_cell.length_b   1.000
_cell.length_c   1.000
_cell.angle_alpha   90.00
_cell.angle_beta   90.00
_cell.angle_gamma   90.00
#
_symmetry.space_group_name_H-M   'P 1'
#
loop_
_entity.id
_entity.type
_entity.pdbx_description
1 polymer ?
#
loop_
_entity_poly.entity_id
_entity_poly.type
_entity_poly.pdbx_seq_one_letter_code
_entity_poly.pdbx_strand_id
1 'polypeptide(L)'
;KRNAGIGVSHSRSKKGKKKARENVGRAAKMAAQIDRLIMVAESQVGSYSNVDNSNCSIPLVINMLDNLQDIVRDSELHMFATKLFCVKEKREMFVALGEDLRALWIHSKFA
;
A
#
# COMPACT_ATOMS: atom_id res chain seq x y z
N LYS A 1 -62.75 67.45 -9.96
CA LYS A 1 -61.82 67.29 -8.81
C LYS A 1 -60.47 66.86 -9.36
N ARG A 2 -59.38 67.31 -8.72
CA ARG A 2 -58.01 67.45 -9.26
C ARG A 2 -57.27 66.12 -9.48
N ASN A 3 -56.33 66.22 -10.42
CA ASN A 3 -55.25 65.34 -10.89
C ASN A 3 -54.31 64.80 -9.78
N ALA A 4 -53.75 63.60 -9.98
CA ALA A 4 -52.43 63.08 -9.52
C ALA A 4 -52.46 61.54 -9.63
N GLY A 5 -51.48 60.80 -10.16
CA GLY A 5 -50.18 61.13 -10.70
C GLY A 5 -49.51 59.81 -11.12
N ILE A 6 -48.79 59.85 -12.22
CA ILE A 6 -47.86 58.84 -12.70
C ILE A 6 -46.79 58.59 -11.64
N GLY A 7 -46.45 57.34 -11.36
CA GLY A 7 -45.33 57.07 -10.46
C GLY A 7 -45.02 55.59 -10.18
N VAL A 8 -44.06 55.08 -10.95
CA VAL A 8 -42.99 54.18 -10.50
C VAL A 8 -43.28 52.68 -10.39
N SER A 9 -42.71 51.98 -11.37
CA SER A 9 -42.29 50.58 -11.38
C SER A 9 -41.50 50.19 -10.13
N HIS A 10 -41.83 49.04 -9.52
CA HIS A 10 -40.83 48.25 -8.83
C HIS A 10 -41.02 46.75 -9.09
N SER A 11 -40.21 46.27 -10.04
CA SER A 11 -39.87 44.87 -10.22
C SER A 11 -39.29 44.31 -8.93
N ARG A 12 -40.07 43.58 -8.12
CA ARG A 12 -39.50 42.67 -7.12
C ARG A 12 -39.02 41.40 -7.82
N SER A 13 -37.85 41.53 -8.43
CA SER A 13 -37.00 40.42 -8.85
C SER A 13 -36.85 39.43 -7.68
N LYS A 14 -37.26 38.17 -7.90
CA LYS A 14 -37.01 37.04 -7.00
C LYS A 14 -35.50 36.74 -6.99
N LYS A 15 -34.70 37.57 -6.30
CA LYS A 15 -33.26 37.34 -6.13
C LYS A 15 -33.02 36.63 -4.81
N GLY A 16 -33.10 35.31 -4.84
CA GLY A 16 -32.91 34.52 -3.63
C GLY A 16 -32.72 33.02 -3.82
N LYS A 17 -32.28 32.53 -4.98
CA LYS A 17 -31.91 31.10 -5.15
C LYS A 17 -30.78 30.93 -6.17
N LYS A 18 -29.56 31.35 -5.83
CA LYS A 18 -28.36 31.00 -6.63
C LYS A 18 -27.14 30.53 -5.83
N LYS A 19 -27.20 30.46 -4.49
CA LYS A 19 -26.06 29.99 -3.67
C LYS A 19 -26.12 28.50 -3.29
N ALA A 20 -27.31 27.88 -3.29
CA ALA A 20 -27.43 26.46 -2.94
C ALA A 20 -26.86 25.53 -4.05
N ARG A 21 -27.03 25.89 -5.32
CA ARG A 21 -26.66 25.02 -6.45
C ARG A 21 -25.14 24.90 -6.63
N GLU A 22 -24.40 25.96 -6.33
CA GLU A 22 -22.93 25.99 -6.37
C GLU A 22 -22.33 25.15 -5.23
N ASN A 23 -22.86 25.29 -4.02
CA ASN A 23 -22.46 24.47 -2.86
C ASN A 23 -22.80 22.99 -3.04
N VAL A 24 -23.97 22.67 -3.60
CA VAL A 24 -24.36 21.29 -3.94
C VAL A 24 -23.44 20.70 -5.01
N GLY A 25 -23.04 21.49 -6.01
CA GLY A 25 -22.06 21.06 -7.01
C GLY A 25 -20.66 20.80 -6.42
N ARG A 26 -20.25 21.61 -5.44
CA ARG A 26 -18.98 21.41 -4.71
C ARG A 26 -19.02 20.18 -3.81
N ALA A 27 -20.13 19.97 -3.09
CA ALA A 27 -20.35 18.78 -2.28
C ALA A 27 -20.40 17.50 -3.14
N ALA A 28 -21.09 17.55 -4.28
CA ALA A 28 -21.13 16.44 -5.24
C ALA A 28 -19.74 16.12 -5.82
N LYS A 29 -18.93 17.15 -6.08
CA LYS A 29 -17.54 16.96 -6.53
C LYS A 29 -16.67 16.31 -5.46
N MET A 30 -16.84 16.68 -4.19
CA MET A 30 -16.12 16.05 -3.07
C MET A 30 -16.57 14.61 -2.84
N ALA A 31 -17.88 14.34 -2.90
CA ALA A 31 -18.41 12.97 -2.84
C ALA A 31 -17.81 12.10 -3.94
N ALA A 32 -17.80 12.58 -5.19
CA ALA A 32 -17.18 11.86 -6.30
C ALA A 32 -15.66 11.66 -6.14
N GLN A 33 -14.95 12.55 -5.44
CA GLN A 33 -13.54 12.37 -5.12
C GLN A 33 -13.32 11.31 -4.03
N ILE A 34 -14.22 11.25 -3.04
CA ILE A 34 -14.22 10.21 -2.00
C ILE A 34 -14.54 8.85 -2.62
N ASP A 35 -15.56 8.76 -3.48
CA ASP A 35 -15.92 7.52 -4.17
C ASP A 35 -14.75 7.00 -5.03
N ARG A 36 -14.04 7.91 -5.72
CA ARG A 36 -12.81 7.57 -6.46
C ARG A 36 -11.70 7.08 -5.54
N LEU A 37 -11.51 7.71 -4.38
CA LEU A 37 -10.51 7.28 -3.41
C LEU A 37 -10.85 5.90 -2.83
N ILE A 38 -12.12 5.64 -2.52
CA ILE A 38 -12.60 4.33 -2.07
C ILE A 38 -12.36 3.29 -3.16
N MET A 39 -12.77 3.56 -4.40
CA MET A 39 -12.55 2.65 -5.52
C MET A 39 -11.05 2.36 -5.75
N VAL A 40 -10.20 3.38 -5.68
CA VAL A 40 -8.74 3.21 -5.76
C VAL A 40 -8.24 2.40 -4.57
N ALA A 41 -8.66 2.69 -3.34
CA ALA A 41 -8.26 1.97 -2.15
C ALA A 41 -8.71 0.50 -2.17
N GLU A 42 -9.94 0.21 -2.59
CA GLU A 42 -10.46 -1.15 -2.77
C GLU A 42 -9.71 -1.90 -3.88
N SER A 43 -9.40 -1.24 -5.00
CA SER A 43 -8.57 -1.83 -6.06
C SER A 43 -7.13 -2.09 -5.60
N GLN A 44 -6.60 -1.22 -4.73
CA GLN A 44 -5.26 -1.33 -4.15
C GLN A 44 -5.24 -2.38 -3.02
N VAL A 45 -6.31 -2.59 -2.27
CA VAL A 45 -6.46 -3.66 -1.27
C VAL A 45 -6.40 -5.05 -1.93
N GLY A 46 -6.69 -5.15 -3.23
CA GLY A 46 -6.40 -6.34 -4.04
C GLY A 46 -4.96 -6.43 -4.57
N SER A 47 -4.24 -5.31 -4.67
CA SER A 47 -2.83 -5.24 -5.13
C SER A 47 -1.81 -5.25 -3.99
N TYR A 48 -2.24 -4.91 -2.77
CA TYR A 48 -1.73 -5.49 -1.53
C TYR A 48 -2.48 -6.80 -1.29
N SER A 49 -2.66 -7.63 -2.32
CA SER A 49 -2.50 -9.05 -2.09
C SER A 49 -1.22 -9.15 -1.30
N ASN A 50 -1.35 -9.39 0.01
CA ASN A 50 -0.59 -10.40 0.69
C ASN A 50 0.36 -11.03 -0.34
N VAL A 51 1.56 -10.46 -0.49
CA VAL A 51 2.66 -11.18 -1.12
C VAL A 51 2.83 -12.28 -0.11
N ASP A 52 2.05 -13.32 -0.31
CA ASP A 52 1.95 -14.47 0.52
C ASP A 52 3.30 -15.13 0.33
N ASN A 53 4.24 -14.65 1.14
CA ASN A 53 5.42 -15.19 1.81
C ASN A 53 6.00 -16.51 1.26
N SER A 54 5.79 -16.81 -0.01
CA SER A 54 6.30 -17.98 -0.72
C SER A 54 7.78 -17.80 -1.06
N ASN A 55 8.22 -16.55 -1.19
CA ASN A 55 9.59 -16.20 -1.51
C ASN A 55 10.60 -16.57 -0.40
N CYS A 56 10.14 -16.79 0.84
CA CYS A 56 11.00 -17.04 2.01
C CYS A 56 10.57 -18.27 2.82
N SER A 57 9.90 -19.24 2.17
CA SER A 57 9.48 -20.48 2.82
C SER A 57 10.69 -21.30 3.29
N ILE A 58 10.51 -22.10 4.35
CA ILE A 58 11.58 -22.96 4.88
C ILE A 58 12.14 -23.90 3.78
N PRO A 59 11.31 -24.64 3.01
CA PRO A 59 11.83 -25.50 1.94
C PRO A 59 12.67 -24.75 0.90
N LEU A 60 12.26 -23.53 0.55
CA LEU A 60 12.97 -22.70 -0.41
C LEU A 60 14.36 -22.27 0.11
N VAL A 61 14.44 -21.77 1.35
CA VAL A 61 15.73 -21.32 1.90
C VAL A 61 16.67 -22.48 2.20
N ILE A 62 16.14 -23.66 2.56
CA ILE A 62 16.93 -24.88 2.72
C ILE A 62 17.48 -25.33 1.38
N ASN A 63 16.66 -25.33 0.32
CA ASN A 63 17.15 -25.64 -1.02
C ASN A 63 18.24 -24.64 -1.48
N MET A 64 18.09 -23.34 -1.19
CA MET A 64 19.13 -22.36 -1.49
C MET A 64 20.42 -22.62 -0.70
N LEU A 65 20.32 -22.95 0.58
CA LEU A 65 21.45 -23.32 1.43
C LEU A 65 22.18 -24.56 0.90
N ASP A 66 21.42 -25.59 0.51
CA ASP A 66 21.95 -26.86 0.00
C ASP A 66 22.70 -26.74 -1.32
N ASN A 67 22.53 -25.61 -2.03
CA ASN A 67 23.20 -25.30 -3.29
C ASN A 67 24.36 -24.30 -3.13
N LEU A 68 24.64 -23.81 -1.92
CA LEU A 68 25.81 -22.96 -1.67
C LEU A 68 27.09 -23.83 -1.67
N GLN A 69 28.02 -23.52 -2.56
CA GLN A 69 29.28 -24.28 -2.69
C GLN A 69 30.18 -24.15 -1.45
N ASP A 70 30.07 -23.04 -0.71
CA ASP A 70 30.91 -22.75 0.45
C ASP A 70 30.46 -23.45 1.74
N ILE A 71 29.26 -24.05 1.76
CA ILE A 71 28.69 -24.68 2.95
C ILE A 71 28.52 -26.18 2.69
N VAL A 72 29.33 -26.99 3.38
CA VAL A 72 29.22 -28.44 3.32
C VAL A 72 27.92 -28.90 3.99
N ARG A 73 27.12 -29.70 3.29
CA ARG A 73 25.90 -30.32 3.84
C ARG A 73 26.24 -31.17 5.07
N ASP A 74 25.36 -31.16 6.06
CA ASP A 74 25.54 -31.85 7.36
C ASP A 74 26.70 -31.33 8.23
N SER A 75 27.38 -30.24 7.82
CA SER A 75 28.32 -29.54 8.70
C SER A 75 27.60 -28.86 9.87
N GLU A 76 28.34 -28.53 10.92
CA GLU A 76 27.82 -27.73 12.04
C GLU A 76 27.28 -26.38 11.56
N LEU A 77 27.93 -25.76 10.57
CA LEU A 77 27.51 -24.50 9.97
C LEU A 77 26.18 -24.65 9.21
N HIS A 78 26.00 -25.77 8.50
CA HIS A 78 24.74 -26.09 7.82
C HIS A 78 23.61 -26.29 8.83
N MET A 79 23.83 -27.09 9.88
CA MET A 79 22.87 -27.29 10.98
C MET A 79 22.57 -26.00 11.76
N PHE A 80 23.55 -25.11 11.89
CA PHE A 80 23.33 -23.78 12.44
C PHE A 80 22.44 -22.94 11.51
N ALA A 81 22.71 -22.93 10.21
CA ALA A 81 21.92 -22.17 9.24
C ALA A 81 20.46 -22.65 9.19
N THR A 82 20.20 -23.97 9.27
CA THR A 82 18.82 -24.49 9.32
C THR A 82 18.07 -23.98 10.55
N LYS A 83 18.72 -23.91 11.72
CA LYS A 83 18.17 -23.31 12.95
C LYS A 83 17.98 -21.80 12.82
N LEU A 84 18.95 -21.10 12.21
CA LEU A 84 18.87 -19.66 11.94
C LEU A 84 17.63 -19.32 11.11
N PHE A 85 17.29 -20.18 10.16
CA PHE A 85 16.11 -20.05 9.31
C PHE A 85 14.80 -20.41 9.99
N CYS A 86 14.75 -20.84 11.26
CA CYS A 86 13.48 -20.90 11.98
C CYS A 86 12.90 -19.49 12.23
N VAL A 87 13.77 -18.47 12.29
CA VAL A 87 13.38 -17.07 12.48
C VAL A 87 13.04 -16.43 11.13
N LYS A 88 11.82 -15.89 11.00
CA LYS A 88 11.29 -15.37 9.72
C LYS A 88 12.16 -14.26 9.15
N GLU A 89 12.53 -13.30 9.99
CA GLU A 89 13.32 -12.12 9.61
C GLU A 89 14.72 -12.53 9.13
N LYS A 90 15.28 -13.61 9.68
CA LYS A 90 16.56 -14.17 9.23
C LYS A 90 16.44 -14.86 7.88
N ARG A 91 15.33 -15.55 7.59
CA ARG A 91 15.05 -16.10 6.26
C ARG A 91 14.91 -15.00 5.22
N GLU A 92 14.15 -13.95 5.54
CA GLU A 92 13.95 -12.81 4.64
C GLU A 92 15.25 -12.11 4.32
N MET A 93 16.10 -11.87 5.33
CA MET A 93 17.44 -11.32 5.13
C MET A 93 18.28 -12.21 4.20
N PHE A 94 18.30 -13.52 4.43
CA PHE A 94 19.06 -14.46 3.59
C PHE A 94 18.60 -14.46 2.13
N VAL A 95 17.29 -14.46 1.88
CA VAL A 95 16.73 -14.41 0.52
C VAL A 95 17.07 -13.09 -0.18
N ALA A 96 17.07 -11.97 0.57
CA ALA A 96 17.40 -10.65 0.05
C ALA A 96 18.89 -10.48 -0.29
N LEU A 97 19.77 -11.32 0.27
CA LEU A 97 21.20 -11.29 -0.04
C LEU A 97 21.48 -11.93 -1.42
N GLY A 98 22.45 -11.35 -2.13
CA GLY A 98 23.07 -11.96 -3.30
C GLY A 98 23.76 -13.27 -2.93
N GLU A 99 23.86 -14.18 -3.91
CA GLU A 99 24.42 -15.53 -3.73
C GLU A 99 25.84 -15.50 -3.14
N ASP A 100 26.64 -14.55 -3.61
CA ASP A 100 27.99 -14.20 -3.21
C ASP A 100 28.13 -13.73 -1.75
N LEU A 101 27.05 -13.22 -1.14
CA LEU A 101 27.05 -12.73 0.24
C LEU A 101 26.41 -13.69 1.25
N ARG A 102 25.67 -14.69 0.78
CA ARG A 102 24.89 -15.61 1.63
C ARG A 102 25.77 -16.44 2.55
N ALA A 103 26.81 -17.07 1.99
CA ALA A 103 27.74 -17.87 2.79
C ALA A 103 28.46 -17.00 3.83
N LEU A 104 29.01 -15.86 3.40
CA LEU A 104 29.69 -14.90 4.28
C LEU A 104 28.79 -14.42 5.43
N TRP A 105 27.53 -14.14 5.13
CA TRP A 105 26.57 -13.72 6.14
C TRP A 105 26.28 -14.84 7.16
N ILE A 106 26.10 -16.08 6.71
CA ILE A 106 25.93 -17.23 7.62
C ILE A 106 27.16 -17.37 8.53
N HIS A 107 28.38 -17.30 7.97
CA HIS A 107 29.62 -17.32 8.74
C HIS A 107 29.67 -16.20 9.79
N SER A 108 29.24 -14.99 9.44
CA SER A 108 29.18 -13.86 10.39
C SER A 108 28.23 -14.05 11.57
N LYS A 109 27.28 -14.99 11.47
CA LYS A 109 26.32 -15.32 12.52
C LYS A 109 26.70 -16.55 13.34
N PHE A 110 27.63 -17.36 12.83
CA PHE A 110 28.10 -18.57 13.48
C PHE A 110 29.12 -18.32 14.59
N ALA A 111 29.82 -17.16 14.53
CA ALA A 111 30.84 -16.74 15.49
C ALA A 111 30.24 -16.21 16.82
#